data_AF-A0AAW2J426-F1
#
_entry.id   AF-A0AAW2J426-F1
#
_cell.length_a   1.000
_cell.length_b   1.000
_cell.length_c   1.000
_cell.angle_alpha   90.00
_cell.angle_beta   90.00
_cell.angle_gamma   90.00
#
_symmetry.space_group_name_H-M   'P 1'
#
loop_
_entity.id
_entity.type
_entity.pdbx_description
1 polymer ?
#
loop_
_entity_poly.entity_id
_entity_poly.type
_entity_poly.pdbx_seq_one_letter_code
_entity_poly.pdbx_strand_id
1 'polypeptide(L)'
;MVEDRSVAKQTHEILKHALADAEMKLTEKFLVMFIVDKFPKSWENFHLTLKHQKGRLSLDDLMIAISIEEQHRNQTYKMPVEHQPRANLIVGKQK
;
A
#
# COMPACT_ATOMS: atom_id res chain seq x y z
N MET A 1 -3.18 -2.82 12.95
CA MET A 1 -4.36 -2.85 12.07
C MET A 1 -4.85 -4.28 11.95
N VAL A 2 -6.08 -4.46 11.52
CA VAL A 2 -6.71 -5.79 11.34
C VAL A 2 -6.64 -6.16 9.86
N GLU A 3 -6.27 -7.42 9.56
CA GLU A 3 -6.06 -7.95 8.21
C GLU A 3 -7.35 -7.88 7.35
N ASP A 4 -8.51 -8.22 7.92
CA ASP A 4 -9.79 -8.31 7.18
C ASP A 4 -10.51 -6.96 6.97
N ARG A 5 -9.81 -5.84 7.16
CA ARG A 5 -10.37 -4.50 6.98
C ARG A 5 -9.41 -3.65 6.17
N SER A 6 -9.97 -2.74 5.37
CA SER A 6 -9.17 -1.81 4.57
C SER A 6 -8.16 -1.07 5.45
N VAL A 7 -6.90 -1.10 5.01
CA VAL A 7 -5.80 -0.40 5.69
C VAL A 7 -5.97 1.10 5.52
N ALA A 8 -6.42 1.57 4.35
CA ALA A 8 -6.74 2.98 4.13
C ALA A 8 -7.82 3.48 5.09
N LYS A 9 -8.92 2.73 5.25
CA LYS A 9 -10.01 3.11 6.16
C LYS A 9 -9.54 3.15 7.62
N GLN A 10 -8.81 2.13 8.07
CA GLN A 10 -8.26 2.09 9.42
C GLN A 10 -7.25 3.21 9.67
N THR A 11 -6.47 3.60 8.65
CA THR A 11 -5.54 4.73 8.74
C THR A 11 -6.29 6.04 8.94
N HIS A 12 -7.37 6.25 8.19
CA HIS A 12 -8.23 7.43 8.35
C HIS A 12 -8.87 7.52 9.74
N GLU A 13 -9.32 6.40 10.29
CA GLU A 13 -9.85 6.32 11.66
C GLU A 13 -8.79 6.68 12.70
N ILE A 14 -7.58 6.13 12.57
CA ILE A 14 -6.43 6.46 13.43
C ILE A 14 -6.11 7.95 13.39
N LEU A 15 -6.09 8.56 12.21
CA LEU A 15 -5.83 9.99 12.05
C LEU A 15 -6.91 10.85 12.69
N LYS A 16 -8.18 10.50 12.51
CA LYS A 16 -9.29 11.19 13.17
C LYS A 16 -9.18 11.16 14.68
N HIS A 17 -8.86 10.00 15.26
CA HIS A 17 -8.67 9.87 16.70
C HIS A 17 -7.46 10.67 17.19
N ALA A 18 -6.32 10.57 16.50
CA ALA A 18 -5.12 11.31 16.88
C ALA A 18 -5.31 12.85 16.82
N LEU A 19 -6.15 13.34 15.91
CA LEU A 19 -6.52 14.75 15.81
C LEU A 19 -7.58 15.16 16.84
N ALA A 20 -8.47 14.26 17.24
CA ALA A 20 -9.48 14.50 18.26
C ALA A 20 -8.89 14.53 19.68
N ASP A 21 -7.88 13.70 19.95
CA ASP A 21 -7.14 13.63 21.22
C ASP A 21 -6.10 14.77 21.36
N ALA A 22 -6.06 15.71 20.42
CA ALA A 22 -4.99 16.70 20.26
C ALA A 22 -5.06 17.89 21.24
N GLU A 23 -5.32 17.66 22.53
CA GLU A 23 -4.69 18.50 23.57
C GLU A 23 -3.15 18.42 23.48
N MET A 24 -2.61 17.33 22.91
CA MET A 24 -1.21 17.20 22.47
C MET A 24 -1.10 17.21 20.94
N LYS A 25 -0.42 18.21 20.38
CA LYS A 25 -0.07 18.25 18.95
C LYS A 25 0.99 17.21 18.63
N LEU A 26 0.58 16.02 18.22
CA LEU A 26 1.49 15.05 17.61
C LEU A 26 2.05 15.63 16.32
N THR A 27 3.37 15.58 16.16
CA THR A 27 3.98 16.00 14.90
C THR A 27 3.66 14.99 13.80
N GLU A 28 3.54 15.46 12.56
CA GLU A 28 3.25 14.63 11.40
C GLU A 28 4.18 13.42 11.29
N LYS A 29 5.47 13.61 11.62
CA LYS A 29 6.48 12.54 11.64
C LYS A 29 6.11 11.41 12.60
N PHE A 30 5.56 11.73 13.78
CA PHE A 30 5.10 10.70 14.72
C PHE A 30 3.88 9.96 14.18
N LEU A 31 2.93 10.65 13.55
CA LEU A 31 1.75 10.02 12.96
C LEU A 31 2.12 9.06 11.83
N VAL A 32 3.02 9.48 10.92
CA VAL A 32 3.54 8.64 9.84
C VAL A 32 4.19 7.39 10.41
N MET A 33 5.07 7.52 11.40
CA MET A 33 5.75 6.37 12.00
C MET A 33 4.76 5.44 12.73
N PHE A 34 3.80 6.01 13.45
CA PHE A 34 2.76 5.25 14.14
C PHE A 34 1.91 4.43 13.17
N ILE A 35 1.46 5.01 12.05
CA ILE A 35 0.67 4.30 11.04
C ILE A 35 1.47 3.14 10.43
N VAL A 36 2.73 3.41 10.07
CA VAL A 36 3.64 2.42 9.46
C VAL A 36 3.88 1.24 10.40
N ASP A 37 4.10 1.50 11.69
CA ASP A 37 4.27 0.45 12.71
C ASP A 37 2.97 -0.35 12.97
N LYS A 38 1.81 0.21 12.61
CA LYS A 38 0.50 -0.45 12.78
C LYS A 38 0.09 -1.30 11.59
N PHE A 39 0.90 -1.40 10.54
CA PHE A 39 0.54 -2.22 9.39
C PHE A 39 0.37 -3.71 9.73
N PRO A 40 -0.55 -4.41 9.03
CA PRO A 40 -0.70 -5.85 9.18
C PRO A 40 0.57 -6.59 8.73
N LYS A 41 0.75 -7.85 9.16
CA LYS A 41 1.92 -8.65 8.76
C LYS A 41 1.94 -8.89 7.25
N SER A 42 0.78 -9.02 6.62
CA SER A 42 0.68 -9.18 5.17
C SER A 42 1.25 -7.99 4.38
N TRP A 43 1.47 -6.84 5.02
CA TRP A 43 2.02 -5.61 4.41
C TRP A 43 3.54 -5.45 4.61
N GLU A 44 4.26 -6.49 5.03
CA GLU A 44 5.69 -6.42 5.33
C GLU A 44 6.55 -5.92 4.15
N ASN A 45 6.26 -6.37 2.92
CA ASN A 45 7.00 -5.90 1.73
C ASN A 45 6.80 -4.40 1.47
N PHE A 46 5.56 -3.91 1.63
CA PHE A 46 5.26 -2.49 1.51
C PHE A 46 5.93 -1.68 2.63
N HIS A 47 5.93 -2.21 3.85
CA HIS A 47 6.65 -1.63 4.98
C HIS A 47 8.14 -1.46 4.69
N LEU A 48 8.79 -2.45 4.05
CA LEU A 48 10.19 -2.35 3.61
C LEU A 48 10.38 -1.27 2.54
N THR A 49 9.47 -1.17 1.56
CA THR A 49 9.50 -0.13 0.52
C THR A 49 9.46 1.28 1.12
N LEU A 50 8.66 1.48 2.17
CA LEU A 50 8.59 2.77 2.87
C LEU A 50 9.86 3.10 3.69
N LYS A 51 10.64 2.10 4.13
CA LYS A 51 11.91 2.36 4.85
C LYS A 51 12.93 3.11 3.99
N HIS A 52 12.93 2.86 2.67
CA HIS A 52 13.80 3.59 1.73
C HIS A 52 13.32 5.03 1.46
N GLN A 53 12.06 5.33 1.80
CA GLN A 53 11.45 6.66 1.65
C GLN A 53 11.43 7.47 2.96
N LYS A 54 11.92 6.86 4.07
CA LYS A 54 11.86 7.43 5.42
C LYS A 54 12.69 8.73 5.47
N GLY A 55 11.98 9.86 5.65
CA GLY A 55 12.57 11.21 5.73
C GLY A 55 11.96 12.24 4.79
N ARG A 56 11.22 11.80 3.76
CA ARG A 56 10.50 12.68 2.81
C ARG A 56 9.00 12.46 2.75
N LEU A 57 8.50 11.44 3.44
CA LEU A 57 7.10 11.05 3.37
C LEU A 57 6.23 11.96 4.25
N SER A 58 5.38 12.77 3.62
CA SER A 58 4.28 13.44 4.32
C SER A 58 3.16 12.45 4.66
N LEU A 59 2.20 12.88 5.46
CA LEU A 59 1.02 12.07 5.76
C LEU A 59 0.17 11.84 4.51
N ASP A 60 0.04 12.85 3.65
CA ASP A 60 -0.71 12.75 2.41
C ASP A 60 -0.04 11.76 1.44
N ASP A 61 1.30 11.80 1.33
CA ASP A 61 2.06 10.83 0.53
C ASP A 61 1.83 9.41 1.03
N LEU A 62 1.82 9.21 2.35
CA LEU A 62 1.56 7.90 2.97
C LEU A 62 0.15 7.40 2.62
N MET A 63 -0.87 8.27 2.71
CA MET A 63 -2.26 7.90 2.40
C MET A 63 -2.45 7.50 0.93
N ILE A 64 -1.80 8.23 0.02
CA ILE A 64 -1.81 7.91 -1.42
C ILE A 64 -1.11 6.57 -1.65
N ALA A 65 0.07 6.35 -1.06
CA ALA A 65 0.81 5.11 -1.21
C ALA A 65 0.04 3.89 -0.68
N ILE A 66 -0.62 4.02 0.48
CA ILE A 66 -1.50 2.97 1.03
C ILE A 66 -2.63 2.65 0.06
N SER A 67 -3.27 3.66 -0.52
CA SER A 67 -4.39 3.47 -1.46
C SER A 67 -3.96 2.73 -2.73
N ILE A 68 -2.79 3.07 -3.28
CA ILE A 68 -2.21 2.41 -4.45
C ILE A 68 -1.86 0.94 -4.14
N GLU A 69 -1.20 0.68 -3.02
CA GLU A 69 -0.84 -0.68 -2.62
C GLU A 69 -2.10 -1.54 -2.37
N GLU A 70 -3.13 -0.97 -1.75
CA GLU A 70 -4.40 -1.66 -1.53
C GLU A 70 -5.10 -2.00 -2.86
N GLN A 71 -5.09 -1.08 -3.82
CA GLN A 71 -5.59 -1.34 -5.18
C GLN A 71 -4.78 -2.42 -5.89
N HIS A 72 -3.45 -2.36 -5.82
CA HIS A 72 -2.55 -3.34 -6.41
C HIS A 72 -2.83 -4.74 -5.88
N ARG A 73 -2.90 -4.90 -4.54
CA ARG A 73 -3.26 -6.17 -3.89
C ARG A 73 -4.62 -6.68 -4.37
N ASN A 74 -5.63 -5.82 -4.39
CA ASN A 74 -6.97 -6.18 -4.84
C ASN A 74 -7.03 -6.60 -6.32
N GLN A 75 -6.16 -6.06 -7.17
CA GLN A 75 -6.02 -6.51 -8.56
C GLN A 75 -5.33 -7.87 -8.64
N THR A 76 -4.27 -8.11 -7.87
CA THR A 76 -3.58 -9.41 -7.81
C THR A 76 -4.52 -10.52 -7.35
N TYR A 77 -5.42 -10.26 -6.39
CA TYR A 77 -6.39 -11.25 -5.93
C TYR A 77 -7.55 -11.51 -6.90
N LYS A 78 -7.77 -10.65 -7.90
CA LYS A 78 -8.89 -10.76 -8.87
C LYS A 78 -8.50 -11.41 -10.20
N MET A 79 -7.22 -11.67 -10.45
CA MET A 79 -6.77 -12.29 -11.69
C MET A 79 -6.58 -13.81 -11.49
N PRO A 80 -7.38 -14.68 -12.15
CA PRO A 80 -6.88 -15.99 -12.52
C PRO A 80 -5.83 -15.73 -13.62
N VAL A 81 -4.56 -15.83 -13.26
CA VAL A 81 -3.43 -15.66 -14.20
C VAL A 81 -3.36 -16.90 -15.09
N GLU A 82 -4.27 -17.03 -16.06
CA GLU A 82 -4.05 -17.90 -17.22
C GLU A 82 -3.39 -17.06 -18.33
N HIS A 83 -2.09 -16.86 -18.19
CA HIS A 83 -1.28 -16.32 -19.28
C HIS A 83 -0.80 -17.50 -20.13
N GLN A 84 -1.60 -17.92 -21.11
CA GLN A 84 -1.06 -18.70 -22.22
C GLN A 84 -0.24 -17.76 -23.12
N PRO A 85 1.08 -17.97 -23.28
CA PRO A 85 1.87 -17.19 -24.23
C PRO A 85 1.50 -17.59 -25.67
N ARG A 86 0.87 -16.68 -26.42
CA ARG A 86 0.66 -16.83 -27.86
C ARG A 86 1.92 -16.38 -28.62
N ALA A 87 2.84 -17.31 -28.86
CA ALA A 87 3.92 -17.11 -29.81
C ALA A 87 3.37 -17.26 -31.24
N ASN A 88 3.39 -16.18 -32.03
CA ASN A 88 3.08 -16.26 -33.46
C ASN A 88 4.30 -16.77 -34.23
N LEU A 89 4.24 -18.02 -34.71
CA LEU A 89 5.25 -18.58 -35.61
C LEU A 89 4.96 -18.12 -37.05
N ILE A 90 5.77 -17.21 -37.58
CA ILE A 90 5.81 -16.93 -39.02
C ILE A 90 6.50 -18.11 -39.70
N VAL A 91 5.74 -18.91 -40.45
CA VAL A 91 6.29 -19.94 -41.33
C VAL A 91 6.83 -19.22 -42.57
N GLY A 92 8.15 -19.09 -42.63
CA GLY A 92 8.83 -18.63 -43.84
C GLY A 92 8.56 -19.61 -44.98
N LYS A 93 7.87 -19.15 -46.02
CA LYS A 93 7.78 -19.87 -47.30
C LYS A 93 9.20 -19.94 -47.89
N GLN A 94 9.78 -21.13 -47.90
CA GLN A 94 10.96 -21.42 -48.71
C GLN A 94 10.56 -21.32 -50.19
N LYS A 95 11.37 -20.57 -50.96
CA LYS A 95 11.32 -20.53 -52.43
C LYS A 95 12.01 -21.75 -53.01
#